data_AF-A0A7W6K9I4-F1
#
_entry.id   AF-A0A7W6K9I4-F1
#
_cell.length_a   1.000
_cell.length_b   1.000
_cell.length_c   1.000
_cell.angle_alpha   90.00
_cell.angle_beta   90.00
_cell.angle_gamma   90.00
#
_symmetry.space_group_name_H-M   'P 1'
#
loop_
_entity.id
_entity.type
_entity.pdbx_description
1 polymer ?
#
loop_
_entity_poly.entity_id
_entity_poly.type
_entity_poly.pdbx_seq_one_letter_code
_entity_poly.pdbx_strand_id
1 'polypeptide(L)'
;MKTVTLNEKQYCVSILLDGFTIESKPSSNVSFYGVNKDTKELFVQFKSGSCYFYKEITNDAAIGLINAESVGSYISRNIVGQFTSQKIDAPLIIPTPDQQSLNRLNQLPKGADYESDPEFVNF
;
A
#
# COMPACT_ATOMS: atom_id res chain seq x y z
N MET A 1 -8.40 10.89 5.46
CA MET A 1 -8.26 9.57 4.82
C MET A 1 -9.63 9.13 4.37
N LYS A 2 -9.76 8.53 3.19
CA LYS A 2 -11.02 7.96 2.68
C LYS A 2 -11.00 6.44 2.87
N THR A 3 -12.15 5.83 3.12
CA THR A 3 -12.24 4.37 3.18
C THR A 3 -12.86 3.87 1.88
N VAL A 4 -12.23 2.88 1.25
CA VAL A 4 -12.76 2.23 0.04
C VAL A 4 -12.92 0.74 0.29
N THR A 5 -13.97 0.15 -0.27
CA THR A 5 -14.20 -1.29 -0.20
C THR A 5 -13.74 -1.93 -1.51
N LEU A 6 -12.73 -2.78 -1.46
CA LEU A 6 -12.18 -3.52 -2.59
C LEU A 6 -12.17 -5.02 -2.27
N ASN A 7 -12.78 -5.86 -3.12
CA ASN A 7 -12.89 -7.32 -2.90
C ASN A 7 -13.37 -7.68 -1.48
N GLU A 8 -14.47 -7.08 -1.03
CA GLU A 8 -15.09 -7.32 0.29
C GLU A 8 -14.22 -6.92 1.50
N LYS A 9 -13.05 -6.30 1.26
CA LYS A 9 -12.17 -5.77 2.30
C LYS A 9 -12.16 -4.25 2.29
N GLN A 10 -12.10 -3.65 3.47
CA GLN A 10 -11.98 -2.20 3.61
C GLN A 10 -10.50 -1.79 3.63
N TYR A 11 -10.22 -0.65 2.99
CA TYR A 11 -8.90 -0.05 2.92
C TYR A 11 -8.99 1.43 3.24
N CYS A 12 -8.07 1.91 4.06
CA CYS A 12 -7.84 3.34 4.23
C CYS A 12 -6.94 3.84 3.09
N VAL A 13 -7.43 4.82 2.36
CA VAL A 13 -6.79 5.48 1.24
C VAL A 13 -6.44 6.92 1.65
N SER A 14 -5.22 7.32 1.38
CA SER A 14 -4.79 8.71 1.61
C SER A 14 -5.56 9.69 0.72
N ILE A 15 -5.77 10.91 1.21
CA ILE A 15 -6.41 11.99 0.44
C ILE A 15 -5.59 12.42 -0.78
N LEU A 16 -4.31 12.03 -0.84
CA LEU A 16 -3.45 12.27 -2.00
C LEU A 16 -3.90 11.50 -3.24
N LEU A 17 -4.73 10.47 -3.06
CA LEU A 17 -5.31 9.68 -4.14
C LEU A 17 -6.71 10.19 -4.53
N ASP A 18 -7.07 11.41 -4.12
CA ASP A 18 -8.30 12.04 -4.57
C ASP A 18 -8.27 12.27 -6.09
N GLY A 19 -9.30 11.82 -6.80
CA GLY A 19 -9.34 11.83 -8.27
C GLY A 19 -8.61 10.67 -8.95
N PHE A 20 -7.89 9.81 -8.21
CA PHE A 20 -7.34 8.58 -8.76
C PHE A 20 -8.38 7.47 -8.79
N THR A 21 -8.53 6.82 -9.94
CA THR A 21 -9.33 5.61 -10.07
C THR A 21 -8.51 4.42 -9.58
N ILE A 22 -8.69 4.06 -8.31
CA ILE A 22 -8.00 2.93 -7.68
C ILE A 22 -8.64 1.61 -8.08
N GLU A 23 -7.81 0.68 -8.54
CA GLU A 23 -8.19 -0.70 -8.82
C GLU A 23 -7.19 -1.69 -8.22
N SER A 24 -7.68 -2.90 -7.96
CA SER A 24 -6.86 -4.03 -7.54
C SER A 24 -7.04 -5.17 -8.53
N LYS A 25 -5.95 -5.62 -9.16
CA LYS A 25 -5.92 -6.81 -10.00
C LYS A 25 -5.02 -7.88 -9.38
N PRO A 26 -5.30 -9.17 -9.60
CA PRO A 26 -4.42 -10.24 -9.15
C PRO A 26 -3.07 -10.08 -9.84
N SER A 27 -2.05 -9.73 -9.07
CA SER A 27 -0.68 -9.63 -9.56
C SER A 27 0.27 -10.22 -8.53
N SER A 28 1.38 -10.79 -9.01
CA SER A 28 2.40 -11.36 -8.13
C SER A 28 3.09 -10.28 -7.29
N ASN A 29 3.27 -9.07 -7.84
CA ASN A 29 4.09 -8.02 -7.23
C ASN A 29 3.31 -6.73 -6.88
N VAL A 30 2.24 -6.42 -7.61
CA VAL A 30 1.41 -5.23 -7.39
C VAL A 30 0.24 -5.57 -6.48
N SER A 31 -0.03 -4.72 -5.49
CA SER A 31 -1.23 -4.81 -4.66
C SER A 31 -2.36 -3.96 -5.24
N PHE A 32 -2.07 -2.68 -5.49
CA PHE A 32 -3.04 -1.70 -5.93
C PHE A 32 -2.41 -0.77 -6.95
N TYR A 33 -3.22 -0.25 -7.86
CA TYR A 33 -2.81 0.83 -8.76
C TYR A 33 -3.94 1.85 -8.89
N GLY A 34 -3.59 3.07 -9.28
CA GLY A 34 -4.52 4.18 -9.40
C GLY A 34 -4.19 5.04 -10.60
N VAL A 35 -5.15 5.32 -11.46
CA VAL A 35 -4.91 6.19 -12.63
C VAL A 35 -5.69 7.49 -12.46
N ASN A 36 -5.00 8.63 -12.60
CA ASN A 36 -5.63 9.94 -12.70
C ASN A 36 -5.50 10.46 -14.14
N LYS A 37 -6.63 10.52 -14.85
CA LYS A 37 -6.68 10.96 -16.25
C LYS A 37 -6.55 12.48 -16.39
N ASP A 38 -6.99 13.22 -15.38
CA ASP A 38 -6.96 14.68 -15.36
C ASP A 38 -5.52 15.19 -15.19
N THR A 39 -4.77 14.62 -14.25
CA THR A 39 -3.38 15.01 -13.98
C THR A 39 -2.35 14.20 -14.76
N LYS A 40 -2.79 13.14 -15.47
CA LYS A 40 -1.92 12.16 -16.17
C LYS A 40 -0.91 11.53 -15.23
N GLU A 41 -1.38 11.15 -14.06
CA GLU A 41 -0.56 10.52 -13.02
C GLU A 41 -1.01 9.08 -12.80
N LEU A 42 -0.02 8.23 -12.50
CA LEU A 42 -0.24 6.83 -12.17
C LEU A 42 0.34 6.55 -10.80
N PHE A 43 -0.50 6.08 -9.91
CA PHE A 43 -0.12 5.57 -8.61
C PHE A 43 0.00 4.04 -8.66
N VAL A 44 1.04 3.50 -8.04
CA VAL A 44 1.24 2.06 -7.90
C VAL A 44 1.73 1.74 -6.49
N GLN A 45 1.06 0.80 -5.83
CA GLN A 45 1.50 0.24 -4.58
C GLN A 45 1.89 -1.23 -4.76
N PHE A 46 3.11 -1.54 -4.37
CA PHE A 46 3.64 -2.89 -4.37
C PHE A 46 3.31 -3.63 -3.08
N LYS A 47 3.32 -4.96 -3.12
CA LYS A 47 3.11 -5.81 -1.94
C LYS A 47 4.13 -5.58 -0.82
N SER A 48 5.32 -5.10 -1.16
CA SER A 48 6.36 -4.72 -0.20
C SER A 48 6.01 -3.48 0.63
N GLY A 49 4.93 -2.75 0.30
CA GLY A 49 4.52 -1.51 0.96
C GLY A 49 5.03 -0.23 0.28
N SER A 50 6.04 -0.34 -0.58
CA SER A 50 6.56 0.77 -1.38
C SER A 50 5.50 1.30 -2.35
N CYS A 51 5.36 2.62 -2.38
CA CYS A 51 4.46 3.32 -3.28
C CYS A 51 5.25 4.13 -4.30
N TYR A 52 4.76 4.19 -5.53
CA TYR A 52 5.35 4.94 -6.63
C TYR A 52 4.29 5.78 -7.32
N PHE A 53 4.62 7.04 -7.56
CA PHE A 53 3.86 7.94 -8.41
C PHE A 53 4.63 8.17 -9.68
N TYR A 54 3.98 7.97 -10.80
CA TYR A 54 4.51 8.28 -12.10
C TYR A 54 3.74 9.46 -12.66
N LYS A 55 4.46 10.44 -13.20
CA LYS A 55 3.88 11.66 -13.78
C LYS A 55 4.02 11.64 -15.29
N GLU A 56 3.21 12.46 -15.95
CA GLU A 56 3.26 12.65 -17.40
C GLU A 56 2.97 11.37 -18.20
N ILE A 57 2.10 10.52 -17.66
CA ILE A 57 1.71 9.25 -18.28
C ILE A 57 0.96 9.56 -19.58
N THR A 58 1.36 8.90 -20.67
CA THR A 58 0.61 8.99 -21.93
C THR A 58 -0.72 8.25 -21.83
N ASN A 59 -1.74 8.74 -22.54
CA ASN A 59 -3.04 8.06 -22.59
C ASN A 59 -2.90 6.61 -23.05
N ASP A 60 -2.01 6.34 -24.00
CA ASP A 60 -1.72 5.00 -24.50
C ASP A 60 -1.21 4.07 -23.39
N ALA A 61 -0.27 4.56 -22.58
CA ALA A 61 0.26 3.82 -21.43
C ALA A 61 -0.81 3.57 -20.36
N ALA A 62 -1.67 4.56 -20.08
CA ALA A 62 -2.79 4.40 -19.16
C ALA A 62 -3.82 3.37 -19.65
N ILE A 63 -4.18 3.42 -20.94
CA ILE A 63 -5.11 2.46 -21.55
C ILE A 63 -4.51 1.06 -21.56
N GLY A 64 -3.24 0.92 -21.94
CA GLY A 64 -2.54 -0.36 -21.94
C GLY A 64 -2.44 -0.98 -20.55
N LEU A 65 -2.23 -0.16 -19.51
CA LEU A 65 -2.24 -0.62 -18.12
C LEU A 65 -3.61 -1.17 -17.70
N ILE A 66 -4.69 -0.45 -18.01
CA ILE A 66 -6.07 -0.85 -17.67
C ILE A 66 -6.40 -2.21 -18.34
N ASN A 67 -6.00 -2.37 -19.61
CA ASN A 67 -6.26 -3.58 -20.38
C ASN A 67 -5.23 -4.70 -20.13
N ALA A 68 -4.14 -4.44 -19.41
CA ALA A 68 -3.11 -5.45 -19.19
C ALA A 68 -3.65 -6.65 -18.38
N GLU A 69 -3.29 -7.85 -18.84
CA GLU A 69 -3.51 -9.10 -18.10
C GLU A 69 -2.67 -9.13 -16.82
N SER A 70 -1.46 -8.57 -16.86
CA SER A 70 -0.56 -8.45 -15.71
C SER A 70 -0.05 -7.03 -15.57
N VAL A 71 -0.70 -6.27 -14.68
CA VAL A 71 -0.39 -4.87 -14.37
C VAL A 71 1.08 -4.70 -13.99
N GLY A 72 1.62 -5.56 -13.13
CA GLY A 72 3.03 -5.50 -12.72
C GLY A 72 4.02 -5.70 -13.87
N SER A 73 3.74 -6.62 -14.79
CA SER A 73 4.58 -6.85 -15.97
C SER A 73 4.53 -5.65 -16.92
N TYR A 74 3.33 -5.09 -17.13
CA TYR A 74 3.16 -3.90 -17.96
C TYR A 74 3.90 -2.69 -17.40
N ILE A 75 3.77 -2.41 -16.10
CA ILE A 75 4.45 -1.30 -15.43
C ILE A 75 5.96 -1.44 -15.58
N SER A 76 6.51 -2.62 -15.29
CA SER A 76 7.95 -2.84 -15.35
C SER A 76 8.55 -2.66 -16.75
N ARG A 77 7.78 -2.91 -17.81
CA ARG A 77 8.25 -2.86 -19.20
C ARG A 77 7.98 -1.52 -19.89
N ASN A 78 6.82 -0.94 -19.63
CA ASN A 78 6.32 0.23 -20.35
C ASN A 78 6.36 1.52 -19.52
N ILE A 79 6.41 1.43 -18.19
CA ILE A 79 6.33 2.60 -17.31
C ILE A 79 7.67 2.87 -16.60
N VAL A 80 8.24 1.84 -15.97
CA VAL A 80 9.50 1.94 -15.23
C VAL A 80 10.63 2.35 -16.17
N GLY A 81 11.31 3.44 -15.83
CA GLY A 81 12.41 4.00 -16.62
C GLY A 81 11.97 4.83 -17.83
N GLN A 82 10.68 4.81 -18.19
CA GLN A 82 10.13 5.62 -19.29
C GLN A 82 9.54 6.95 -18.79
N PHE A 83 8.98 6.96 -17.59
CA PHE A 83 8.34 8.14 -17.00
C PHE A 83 8.99 8.58 -15.69
N THR A 84 8.85 9.86 -15.37
CA THR A 84 9.30 10.43 -14.10
C THR A 84 8.56 9.77 -12.95
N SER A 85 9.31 9.07 -12.08
CA SER A 85 8.77 8.34 -10.94
C SER A 85 9.22 8.95 -9.62
N GLN A 86 8.31 9.02 -8.67
CA GLN A 86 8.53 9.46 -7.30
C GLN A 86 8.17 8.32 -6.36
N LYS A 87 9.18 7.80 -5.65
CA LYS A 87 8.99 6.79 -4.61
C LYS A 87 8.50 7.46 -3.32
N ILE A 88 7.55 6.82 -2.67
CA ILE A 88 7.09 7.16 -1.32
C ILE A 88 7.33 5.93 -0.45
N ASP A 89 8.15 6.10 0.60
CA ASP A 89 8.48 5.08 1.60
C ASP A 89 7.36 4.90 2.65
N ALA A 90 6.11 5.16 2.26
CA ALA A 90 4.94 4.98 3.10
C ALA A 90 3.76 4.42 2.28
N PRO A 91 3.03 3.42 2.79
CA PRO A 91 1.85 2.90 2.12
C PRO A 91 0.71 3.92 2.16
N LEU A 92 0.24 4.35 0.99
CA LEU A 92 -0.92 5.25 0.89
C LEU A 92 -2.27 4.54 0.95
N ILE A 93 -2.27 3.24 0.64
CA ILE A 93 -3.39 2.34 0.84
C ILE A 93 -2.96 1.35 1.92
N ILE A 94 -3.74 1.27 2.97
CA ILE A 94 -3.49 0.37 4.10
C ILE A 94 -4.78 -0.42 4.31
N PRO A 95 -4.74 -1.77 4.35
CA PRO A 95 -5.90 -2.52 4.81
C PRO A 95 -6.26 -2.00 6.19
N THR A 96 -7.52 -1.60 6.38
CA THR A 96 -7.97 -1.29 7.75
C THR A 96 -7.63 -2.50 8.61
N PRO A 97 -6.88 -2.32 9.72
CA PRO A 97 -6.57 -3.43 10.59
C PRO A 97 -7.90 -4.03 11.00
N ASP A 98 -8.13 -5.26 10.55
CA ASP A 98 -9.26 -6.05 11.00
C ASP A 98 -9.23 -5.99 12.53
N GLN A 99 -10.34 -5.56 13.15
CA GLN A 99 -10.41 -5.37 14.59
C GLN A 99 -10.00 -6.62 15.38
N GLN A 100 -10.00 -7.82 14.76
CA GLN A 100 -9.55 -9.05 15.41
C GLN A 100 -8.03 -9.10 15.63
N SER A 101 -7.22 -8.37 14.84
CA SER A 101 -5.76 -8.30 15.05
C SER A 101 -5.37 -7.36 16.20
N LEU A 102 -6.10 -6.25 16.36
CA LEU A 102 -5.95 -5.35 17.52
C LEU A 102 -6.40 -6.02 18.83
N ASN A 103 -7.43 -6.87 18.78
CA ASN A 103 -7.87 -7.63 19.94
C ASN A 103 -6.86 -8.69 20.41
N ARG A 104 -6.01 -9.24 19.52
CA ARG A 104 -4.92 -10.15 19.95
C ARG A 104 -3.72 -9.42 20.55
N LEU A 105 -3.38 -8.21 20.09
CA LEU A 105 -2.24 -7.46 20.63
C LEU A 105 -2.53 -6.88 22.03
N ASN A 106 -3.80 -6.64 22.35
CA ASN A 106 -4.26 -6.26 23.69
C ASN A 106 -4.40 -7.45 24.66
N GLN A 107 -4.04 -8.68 24.25
CA GLN A 107 -3.95 -9.87 25.11
C GLN A 107 -2.51 -10.23 25.52
N LEU A 108 -1.53 -9.35 25.31
CA LEU A 108 -0.27 -9.48 26.05
C LEU A 108 -0.57 -9.32 27.55
N PRO A 109 -0.10 -10.23 28.42
CA PRO A 109 -0.38 -10.12 29.84
C PRO A 109 0.18 -8.78 30.35
N LYS A 110 -0.71 -7.91 30.83
CA LYS A 110 -0.34 -6.80 31.73
C LYS A 110 0.15 -7.43 33.03
N GLY A 111 1.44 -7.70 33.12
CA GLY A 111 2.02 -8.31 34.32
C GLY A 111 3.43 -8.84 34.09
N ALA A 112 4.34 -7.98 33.63
CA ALA A 112 5.73 -8.11 34.07
C ALA A 112 5.83 -7.22 35.29
N ASP A 113 5.40 -7.80 36.41
CA ASP A 113 5.68 -7.31 37.74
C ASP A 113 7.21 -7.34 37.92
N TYR A 114 7.84 -6.18 37.88
CA TYR A 114 9.22 -6.03 38.32
C TYR A 114 9.21 -5.82 39.85
N GLU A 115 8.63 -6.75 40.62
CA GLU A 115 8.94 -6.84 42.05
C GLU A 115 10.14 -7.76 42.26
N SER A 116 11.22 -7.11 42.71
CA SER A 116 12.16 -7.61 43.71
C SER A 116 12.74 -9.01 43.49
N ASP A 117 13.90 -9.05 42.84
CA ASP A 117 14.86 -10.15 42.94
C ASP A 117 15.92 -9.76 43.99
N PRO A 118 15.88 -10.29 45.23
CA PRO A 118 16.94 -10.06 46.21
C PRO A 118 17.84 -11.30 46.32
N GLU A 119 18.44 -11.79 45.23
CA GLU A 119 19.58 -12.72 45.33
C GLU A 119 20.75 -12.29 44.44
N PHE A 120 21.25 -11.08 44.70
CA PHE A 120 22.66 -10.76 44.48
C PHE A 120 23.32 -10.47 45.82
N VAL A 121 23.83 -11.51 46.48
CA VAL A 121 24.91 -11.37 47.45
C VAL A 121 26.15 -11.96 46.80
N ASN A 122 27.04 -11.06 46.40
CA ASN A 122 28.44 -11.36 46.13
C ASN A 122 29.21 -10.96 47.40
N PHE A 123 30.23 -11.77 47.73
CA PHE A 123 31.17 -11.73 48.88
C PHE A 123 30.80 -12.55 50.11
#